data_AF-A0A7K0RA78-F1
#
_entry.id   AF-A0A7K0RA78-F1
#
_cell.length_a   1.000
_cell.length_b   1.000
_cell.length_c   1.000
_cell.angle_alpha   90.00
_cell.angle_beta   90.00
_cell.angle_gamma   90.00
#
_symmetry.space_group_name_H-M   'P 1'
#
loop_
_entity.id
_entity.type
_entity.pdbx_description
1 polymer ?
#
loop_
_entity_poly.entity_id
_entity_poly.type
_entity_poly.pdbx_seq_one_letter_code
_entity_poly.pdbx_strand_id
1 'polypeptide(L)'
;MNGAGGAYVVIAVCFGIGGGIIGRSKGQSFWLWFLVSGAVPIFGVLAAIFMRDDRAVERMRCPGCGKVHRVHDAFCLRCGTELYLPQDDAEVIAPERARQR
;
A
#
# COMPACT_ATOMS: atom_id res chain seq x y z
N MET A 1 29.08 -18.78 -17.40
CA MET A 1 28.10 -18.67 -16.29
C MET A 1 26.83 -19.34 -16.78
N ASN A 2 26.51 -20.51 -16.22
CA ASN A 2 25.71 -21.55 -16.88
C ASN A 2 24.22 -21.17 -17.05
N GLY A 3 23.67 -21.46 -18.22
CA GLY A 3 22.47 -20.87 -18.82
C GLY A 3 21.11 -21.05 -18.13
N ALA A 4 21.01 -21.74 -16.98
CA ALA A 4 19.75 -21.86 -16.23
C ALA A 4 19.62 -20.80 -15.12
N GLY A 5 20.70 -20.51 -14.39
CA GLY A 5 20.68 -19.56 -13.28
C GLY A 5 20.57 -18.10 -13.73
N GLY A 6 21.25 -17.73 -14.82
CA GLY A 6 21.19 -16.38 -15.37
C GLY A 6 19.80 -16.00 -15.88
N ALA A 7 19.12 -16.94 -16.54
CA ALA A 7 17.75 -16.74 -17.02
C ALA A 7 16.77 -16.52 -15.87
N TYR A 8 16.91 -17.27 -14.77
CA TYR A 8 16.09 -17.08 -13.57
C TYR A 8 16.27 -15.69 -12.95
N VAL A 9 17.50 -15.19 -12.85
CA VAL A 9 17.77 -13.85 -12.30
C VAL A 9 17.09 -12.77 -13.15
N VAL A 10 17.16 -12.87 -14.48
CA VAL A 10 16.50 -11.89 -15.36
C VAL A 10 14.98 -11.94 -15.17
N ILE A 11 14.39 -13.12 -15.14
CA ILE A 11 12.94 -13.30 -14.91
C ILE A 11 12.55 -12.72 -13.53
N ALA A 12 13.25 -13.10 -12.47
CA ALA A 12 12.97 -12.64 -11.11
C ALA A 12 13.05 -11.11 -10.99
N VAL A 13 14.03 -10.48 -11.65
CA VAL A 13 14.17 -9.01 -11.67
C VAL A 13 13.02 -8.37 -12.47
N CYS A 14 12.66 -8.89 -13.64
CA CYS A 14 11.57 -8.35 -14.45
C CYS A 14 10.22 -8.41 -13.71
N PHE A 15 9.85 -9.57 -13.15
CA PHE A 15 8.63 -9.73 -12.36
C PHE A 15 8.68 -8.93 -11.05
N GLY A 16 9.86 -8.88 -10.40
CA GLY A 16 10.14 -8.05 -9.24
C GLY A 16 9.84 -6.56 -9.49
N ILE A 17 10.36 -6.00 -10.57
CA ILE A 17 10.14 -4.59 -10.93
C ILE A 17 8.66 -4.35 -11.23
N GLY A 18 8.02 -5.23 -12.02
CA GLY A 18 6.60 -5.11 -12.35
C GLY A 18 5.70 -5.10 -11.11
N GLY A 19 5.86 -6.10 -10.24
CA GLY A 19 5.12 -6.17 -8.97
C GLY A 19 5.46 -5.03 -8.01
N GLY A 20 6.72 -4.61 -7.95
CA GLY A 20 7.18 -3.47 -7.16
C GLY A 20 6.52 -2.15 -7.56
N ILE A 21 6.43 -1.86 -8.86
CA ILE A 21 5.78 -0.65 -9.38
C ILE A 21 4.27 -0.66 -9.07
N ILE A 22 3.60 -1.80 -9.31
CA ILE A 22 2.17 -1.95 -9.00
C ILE A 22 1.92 -1.74 -7.51
N GLY A 23 2.70 -2.39 -6.65
CA GLY A 23 2.60 -2.24 -5.20
C GLY A 23 2.85 -0.79 -4.74
N ARG A 24 3.86 -0.13 -5.29
CA ARG A 24 4.15 1.28 -4.98
C ARG A 24 3.01 2.21 -5.37
N SER A 25 2.37 1.97 -6.52
CA SER A 25 1.26 2.80 -7.00
C SER A 25 0.07 2.82 -6.05
N LYS A 26 -0.10 1.76 -5.24
CA LYS A 26 -1.14 1.63 -4.21
C LYS A 26 -0.73 2.16 -2.84
N GLY A 27 0.41 2.86 -2.74
CA GLY A 27 0.92 3.42 -1.48
C GLY A 27 1.69 2.43 -0.60
N GLN A 28 2.01 1.23 -1.10
CA GLN A 28 2.77 0.23 -0.37
C GLN A 28 4.28 0.31 -0.67
N SER A 29 5.11 -0.32 0.17
CA SER A 29 6.56 -0.28 0.03
C SER A 29 7.04 -0.97 -1.25
N PHE A 30 7.70 -0.22 -2.14
CA PHE A 30 8.29 -0.73 -3.39
C PHE A 30 9.21 -1.94 -3.15
N TRP A 31 10.11 -1.84 -2.17
CA TRP A 31 11.09 -2.89 -1.86
C TRP A 31 10.45 -4.19 -1.38
N LEU A 32 9.38 -4.08 -0.59
CA LEU A 32 8.65 -5.26 -0.11
C LEU A 32 8.03 -6.01 -1.31
N TRP A 33 7.34 -5.29 -2.18
CA TRP A 33 6.68 -5.89 -3.35
C TRP A 33 7.66 -6.38 -4.42
N PHE A 34 8.80 -5.72 -4.57
CA PHE A 34 9.91 -6.20 -5.40
C PHE A 34 10.43 -7.55 -4.90
N LEU A 35 10.69 -7.69 -3.59
CA LEU A 35 11.18 -8.93 -3.01
C LEU A 35 10.14 -10.05 -3.07
N VAL A 36 8.88 -9.76 -2.77
CA VAL A 36 7.77 -10.73 -2.85
C VAL A 36 7.60 -11.23 -4.29
N SER A 37 7.60 -10.32 -5.27
CA SER A 37 7.44 -10.69 -6.69
C SER A 37 8.71 -11.29 -7.29
N GLY A 38 9.89 -10.97 -6.78
CA GLY A 38 11.14 -11.64 -7.17
C GLY A 38 11.26 -13.06 -6.62
N ALA A 39 10.78 -13.28 -5.39
CA ALA A 39 10.78 -14.61 -4.75
C ALA A 39 9.69 -15.53 -5.32
N VAL A 40 8.51 -14.98 -5.61
CA VAL A 40 7.36 -15.73 -6.14
C VAL A 40 6.77 -14.99 -7.34
N PRO A 41 7.31 -15.15 -8.57
CA PRO A 41 7.00 -14.31 -9.73
C PRO A 41 5.52 -14.09 -10.00
N ILE A 42 4.80 -15.17 -10.29
CA ILE A 42 3.40 -15.10 -10.71
C ILE A 42 2.51 -14.70 -9.52
N PHE A 43 2.65 -15.39 -8.39
CA PHE A 43 1.79 -15.13 -7.23
C PHE A 43 2.06 -13.77 -6.57
N GLY A 44 3.31 -13.29 -6.59
CA GLY A 44 3.67 -11.98 -6.03
C GLY A 44 3.08 -10.82 -6.85
N VAL A 45 3.11 -10.92 -8.19
CA VAL A 45 2.44 -9.93 -9.05
C VAL A 45 0.92 -10.02 -8.92
N LEU A 46 0.34 -11.22 -8.92
CA LEU A 46 -1.10 -11.38 -8.69
C LEU A 46 -1.52 -10.80 -7.33
N ALA A 47 -0.76 -11.08 -6.27
CA ALA A 47 -0.99 -10.50 -4.96
C ALA A 47 -0.91 -8.96 -5.01
N ALA A 48 0.08 -8.39 -5.70
CA ALA A 48 0.19 -6.94 -5.86
C ALA A 48 -1.02 -6.33 -6.61
N ILE A 49 -1.60 -7.06 -7.57
CA ILE A 49 -2.80 -6.64 -8.31
C ILE A 49 -4.07 -6.73 -7.45
N PHE A 50 -4.25 -7.81 -6.69
CA PHE A 50 -5.47 -8.02 -5.89
C PHE A 50 -5.44 -7.33 -4.52
N MET A 51 -4.26 -6.96 -4.01
CA MET A 51 -4.19 -6.28 -2.72
C MET A 51 -4.90 -4.92 -2.76
N ARG A 52 -5.54 -4.58 -1.63
CA ARG A 52 -6.30 -3.35 -1.45
C ARG A 52 -5.40 -2.12 -1.64
N ASP A 53 -5.98 -1.06 -2.21
CA ASP A 53 -5.31 0.22 -2.36
C ASP A 53 -5.44 1.06 -1.08
N ASP A 54 -4.29 1.30 -0.46
CA ASP A 54 -4.13 2.08 0.76
C ASP A 54 -4.41 3.58 0.57
N ARG A 55 -4.26 4.09 -0.66
CA ARG A 55 -4.51 5.50 -1.02
C ARG A 55 -5.98 5.77 -1.29
N ALA A 56 -6.75 4.74 -1.60
CA ALA A 56 -8.19 4.83 -1.86
C ALA A 56 -9.02 4.85 -0.57
N VAL A 57 -8.38 4.68 0.60
CA VAL A 57 -9.05 4.72 1.89
C VAL A 57 -9.35 6.17 2.30
N GLU A 58 -10.58 6.38 2.75
CA GLU A 58 -11.03 7.61 3.40
C GLU A 58 -10.21 7.95 4.64
N ARG A 59 -10.20 9.24 4.98
CA ARG A 59 -9.36 9.78 6.04
C ARG A 59 -10.21 10.55 7.03
N MET A 60 -9.70 10.69 8.24
CA MET A 60 -10.31 11.53 9.26
C MET A 60 -9.24 12.33 10.00
N ARG A 61 -9.67 13.38 10.69
CA ARG A 61 -8.79 14.18 11.54
C ARG A 61 -8.90 13.68 12.98
N CYS A 62 -7.75 13.45 13.63
CA CYS A 62 -7.71 13.07 15.03
C CYS A 62 -8.33 14.19 15.90
N PRO A 63 -9.27 13.89 16.80
CA PRO A 63 -9.92 14.89 17.66
C PRO A 63 -8.96 15.47 18.71
N GLY A 64 -7.99 14.68 19.20
CA GLY A 64 -7.01 15.13 20.20
C GLY A 64 -5.92 16.06 19.65
N CYS A 65 -5.30 15.75 18.51
CA CYS A 65 -4.12 16.48 18.01
C CYS A 65 -4.28 17.06 16.59
N GLY A 66 -5.41 16.84 15.92
CA GLY A 66 -5.67 17.40 14.60
C GLY A 66 -4.90 16.75 13.44
N LYS A 67 -4.14 15.66 13.66
CA LYS A 67 -3.41 14.95 12.59
C LYS A 67 -4.36 14.10 11.74
N VAL A 68 -4.07 13.97 10.44
CA VAL A 68 -4.88 13.15 9.52
C VAL A 68 -4.44 11.69 9.59
N HIS A 69 -5.43 10.81 9.73
CA HIS A 69 -5.29 9.36 9.85
C HIS A 69 -6.25 8.66 8.89
N ARG A 70 -6.06 7.34 8.69
CA ARG A 70 -7.01 6.53 7.93
C ARG A 70 -8.19 6.20 8.85
N VAL A 71 -9.39 6.11 8.29
CA VAL A 71 -10.63 5.89 9.07
C VAL A 71 -10.63 4.55 9.85
N HIS A 72 -9.85 3.56 9.42
CA HIS A 72 -9.73 2.28 10.11
C HIS A 72 -8.60 2.21 11.15
N ASP A 73 -7.84 3.29 11.34
CA ASP A 73 -6.83 3.33 12.40
C ASP A 73 -7.55 3.35 13.76
N ALA A 74 -7.23 2.42 14.66
CA ALA A 74 -7.87 2.38 15.99
C ALA A 74 -7.36 3.45 16.96
N PHE A 75 -6.09 3.85 16.81
CA PHE A 75 -5.43 4.80 17.70
C PHE A 75 -4.57 5.79 16.92
N CYS A 76 -4.49 7.02 17.41
CA CYS A 76 -3.56 8.00 16.87
C CYS A 76 -2.12 7.68 17.32
N LEU A 77 -1.27 7.24 16.39
CA LEU A 77 0.17 7.00 16.62
C LEU A 77 0.99 8.24 17.03
N ARG A 78 0.36 9.43 17.12
CA ARG A 78 1.03 10.67 17.57
C ARG A 78 0.68 11.05 19.01
N CYS A 79 -0.59 10.94 19.41
CA CYS A 79 -1.06 11.43 20.72
C CYS A 79 -1.73 10.36 21.59
N GLY A 80 -1.95 9.15 21.06
CA GLY A 80 -2.56 8.05 21.80
C GLY A 80 -4.08 8.12 21.92
N THR A 81 -4.74 9.16 21.40
CA THR A 81 -6.20 9.24 21.39
C THR A 81 -6.81 8.11 20.56
N GLU A 82 -7.84 7.45 21.10
CA GLU A 82 -8.68 6.50 20.37
C GLU A 82 -9.40 7.18 19.21
N LEU A 83 -9.35 6.54 18.05
CA LEU A 83 -10.02 6.99 16.84
C LEU A 83 -11.27 6.13 16.66
N TYR A 84 -12.43 6.74 16.90
CA TYR A 84 -13.72 6.11 16.67
C TYR A 84 -14.13 6.29 15.21
N LEU A 85 -14.84 5.30 14.67
CA LEU A 85 -15.41 5.40 13.34
C LEU A 85 -16.43 6.56 13.31
N PRO A 86 -16.22 7.60 12.47
CA PRO A 86 -17.14 8.72 12.38
C PRO A 86 -18.53 8.22 11.93
N GLN A 87 -19.57 8.69 12.62
CA GLN A 87 -20.97 8.34 12.33
C GLN A 87 -21.54 9.18 11.19
N ASP A 88 -20.97 10.37 10.97
CA ASP A 88 -21.41 11.37 10.01
C ASP A 88 -20.39 11.49 8.87
N ASP A 89 -20.89 11.54 7.64
CA ASP A 89 -20.08 11.63 6.42
C ASP A 89 -19.39 13.01 6.27
N ALA A 90 -19.87 14.04 6.95
CA ALA A 90 -19.24 15.36 6.97
C ALA A 90 -17.86 15.38 7.67
N GLU A 91 -17.60 14.42 8.56
CA GLU A 91 -16.29 14.31 9.25
C GLU A 91 -15.26 13.51 8.42
N VAL A 92 -15.70 12.86 7.34
CA VAL A 92 -14.88 12.04 6.47
C VAL A 92 -14.20 12.89 5.39
N ILE A 93 -12.87 12.83 5.38
CA ILE A 93 -12.01 13.47 4.39
C ILE A 93 -11.82 12.52 3.20
N ALA A 94 -11.96 13.07 1.99
CA ALA A 94 -11.77 12.34 0.75
C ALA A 94 -10.43 11.57 0.69
N PRO A 95 -10.39 10.39 0.04
CA PRO A 95 -9.19 9.58 -0.06
C PRO A 95 -8.09 10.31 -0.84
N GLU A 96 -6.82 9.98 -0.55
CA GLU A 96 -5.68 10.61 -1.21
C GLU A 96 -5.69 10.39 -2.72
N ARG A 97 -6.20 9.25 -3.17
CA ARG A 97 -6.32 8.93 -4.60
C ARG A 97 -7.30 9.87 -5.33
N ALA A 98 -8.35 10.35 -4.67
CA ALA A 98 -9.30 11.30 -5.28
C ALA A 98 -8.64 12.66 -5.54
N ARG A 99 -7.58 13.01 -4.82
CA ARG A 99 -6.84 14.27 -4.98
C ARG A 99 -5.76 14.22 -6.07
N GLN A 100 -5.42 13.04 -6.58
CA GLN A 100 -4.35 12.83 -7.57
C GLN A 100 -4.86 12.72 -9.01
N ARG A 101 -6.17 12.93 -9.24
CA ARG A 101 -6.83 12.89 -10.54
C ARG A 101 -7.21 14.30 -10.97
#